data_AF-A0A946WSK4-F1
#
_entry.id   AF-A0A946WSK4-F1
#
_cell.length_a   1.000
_cell.length_b   1.000
_cell.length_c   1.000
_cell.angle_alpha   90.00
_cell.angle_beta   90.00
_cell.angle_gamma   90.00
#
_symmetry.space_group_name_H-M   'P 1'
#
loop_
_entity.id
_entity.type
_entity.pdbx_description
1 polymer ?
#
loop_
_entity_poly.entity_id
_entity_poly.type
_entity_poly.pdbx_seq_one_letter_code
_entity_poly.pdbx_strand_id
1 'polypeptide(L)'
;MAVKKKPVKSSSSPKLLYAKSEAALLGAIEIYNKPNFLYREELFTILIVNAWELFLKSKILKINNNKLNTILAYEHPKKKDGSRSKARVIKRNRSGQPMTIDIFSALKKLTNQLPNNLRDNIEAMVEIRDNAIHFRNENANFAALVQGYCQASVKTM
;
A
#
# COMPACT_ATOMS: atom_id res chain seq x y z
N MET A 1 24.35 -32.24 -8.55
CA MET A 1 23.51 -32.16 -7.33
C MET A 1 22.76 -30.83 -7.33
N ALA A 2 21.43 -30.86 -7.50
CA ALA A 2 20.61 -29.66 -7.44
C ALA A 2 20.45 -29.21 -5.99
N VAL A 3 21.00 -28.04 -5.65
CA VAL A 3 20.78 -27.39 -4.35
C VAL A 3 19.30 -27.03 -4.26
N LYS A 4 18.51 -27.82 -3.51
CA LYS A 4 17.16 -27.47 -3.11
C LYS A 4 17.23 -26.17 -2.32
N LYS A 5 16.93 -25.03 -2.95
CA LYS A 5 16.72 -23.75 -2.24
C LYS A 5 15.57 -23.98 -1.26
N LYS A 6 15.88 -24.00 0.05
CA LYS A 6 14.88 -24.01 1.11
C LYS A 6 13.88 -22.87 0.87
N PRO A 7 12.57 -23.06 1.07
CA PRO A 7 11.62 -21.98 0.93
C PRO A 7 11.99 -20.89 1.92
N VAL A 8 12.20 -19.68 1.42
CA VAL A 8 12.38 -18.48 2.25
C VAL A 8 11.14 -18.38 3.12
N LYS A 9 11.25 -18.62 4.45
CA LYS A 9 10.20 -18.27 5.41
C LYS A 9 9.99 -16.75 5.26
N SER A 10 8.95 -16.33 4.54
CA SER A 10 8.69 -14.91 4.38
C SER A 10 8.31 -14.35 5.76
N SER A 11 9.07 -13.36 6.20
CA SER A 11 8.98 -12.71 7.52
C SER A 11 7.70 -11.90 7.74
N SER A 12 6.68 -12.08 6.90
CA SER A 12 5.53 -11.18 6.76
C SER A 12 4.46 -11.46 7.81
N SER A 13 4.79 -11.29 9.10
CA SER A 13 3.79 -11.37 10.18
C SER A 13 2.92 -10.11 10.21
N PRO A 14 1.62 -10.20 10.59
CA PRO A 14 0.76 -9.04 10.74
C PRO A 14 1.37 -7.99 11.68
N LYS A 15 2.00 -8.43 12.77
CA LYS A 15 2.70 -7.55 13.71
C LYS A 15 3.83 -6.77 13.05
N LEU A 16 4.63 -7.41 12.20
CA LEU A 16 5.71 -6.73 11.47
C LEU A 16 5.16 -5.70 10.48
N LEU A 17 4.12 -6.04 9.72
CA LEU A 17 3.50 -5.09 8.79
C LEU A 17 2.88 -3.89 9.52
N TYR A 18 2.27 -4.13 10.68
CA TYR A 18 1.74 -3.08 11.53
C TYR A 18 2.83 -2.16 12.06
N ALA A 19 3.91 -2.71 12.64
CA ALA A 19 5.03 -1.90 13.12
C ALA A 19 5.70 -1.08 11.99
N LYS A 20 5.79 -1.63 10.78
CA LYS A 20 6.27 -0.88 9.60
C LYS A 20 5.29 0.22 9.17
N SER A 21 3.99 -0.02 9.29
CA SER A 21 2.97 1.00 9.04
C SER A 21 3.09 2.16 10.03
N GLU A 22 3.23 1.87 11.33
CA GLU A 22 3.46 2.88 12.37
C GLU A 22 4.74 3.69 12.10
N ALA A 23 5.85 3.01 11.79
CA ALA A 23 7.10 3.68 11.44
C ALA A 23 6.97 4.59 10.20
N ALA A 24 6.23 4.15 9.18
CA ALA A 24 5.97 4.96 7.98
C ALA A 24 5.08 6.17 8.28
N LEU A 25 4.07 6.01 9.14
CA LEU A 25 3.20 7.10 9.62
C LEU A 25 4.00 8.15 10.40
N LEU A 26 4.85 7.72 11.33
CA LEU A 26 5.72 8.62 12.10
C LEU A 26 6.68 9.37 11.17
N GLY A 27 7.29 8.67 10.21
CA GLY A 27 8.14 9.30 9.20
C GLY A 27 7.39 10.32 8.34
N ALA A 28 6.13 10.05 8.00
CA ALA A 28 5.29 11.02 7.30
C ALA A 28 5.14 12.30 8.16
N ILE A 29 4.71 12.17 9.41
CA ILE A 29 4.51 13.30 10.33
C ILE A 29 5.80 14.12 10.51
N GLU A 30 6.95 13.46 10.65
CA GLU A 30 8.24 14.13 10.77
C GLU A 30 8.57 14.96 9.51
N ILE A 31 8.39 14.37 8.32
CA ILE A 31 8.58 15.09 7.06
C ILE A 31 7.63 16.29 6.97
N TYR A 32 6.36 16.14 7.34
CA TYR A 32 5.37 17.22 7.32
C TYR A 32 5.74 18.39 8.23
N ASN A 33 6.35 18.09 9.38
CA ASN A 33 6.76 19.11 10.34
C ASN A 33 8.11 19.77 10.01
N LYS A 34 8.86 19.28 9.02
CA LYS A 34 10.20 19.78 8.70
C LYS A 34 10.15 21.17 8.04
N PRO A 35 10.69 22.24 8.65
CA PRO A 35 10.64 23.58 8.07
C PRO A 35 11.48 23.68 6.80
N ASN A 36 11.11 24.61 5.90
CA ASN A 36 11.84 24.95 4.66
C ASN A 36 12.14 23.75 3.76
N PHE A 37 11.26 22.75 3.72
CA PHE A 37 11.37 21.62 2.82
C PHE A 37 10.33 21.70 1.70
N LEU A 38 10.78 22.01 0.48
CA LEU A 38 9.92 22.29 -0.68
C LEU A 38 9.20 21.06 -1.24
N TYR A 39 9.71 19.86 -0.99
CA TYR A 39 9.16 18.58 -1.49
C TYR A 39 8.47 17.77 -0.38
N ARG A 40 8.04 18.48 0.67
CA ARG A 40 7.56 17.89 1.92
C ARG A 40 6.22 17.21 1.73
N GLU A 41 5.31 17.88 1.04
CA GLU A 41 3.94 17.43 0.85
C GLU A 41 3.92 16.18 -0.06
N GLU A 42 4.76 16.16 -1.08
CA GLU A 42 4.95 14.98 -1.93
C GLU A 42 5.53 13.80 -1.16
N LEU A 43 6.59 14.00 -0.38
CA LEU A 43 7.16 12.91 0.44
C LEU A 43 6.21 12.45 1.54
N PHE A 44 5.49 13.38 2.15
CA PHE A 44 4.46 13.06 3.13
C PHE A 44 3.39 12.15 2.52
N THR A 45 2.88 12.48 1.32
CA THR A 45 1.82 11.69 0.65
C THR A 45 2.31 10.30 0.24
N ILE A 46 3.57 10.18 -0.19
CA ILE A 46 4.21 8.88 -0.45
C ILE A 46 4.26 8.03 0.82
N LEU A 47 4.67 8.61 1.95
CA LEU A 47 4.84 7.90 3.22
C LEU A 47 3.49 7.52 3.85
N ILE A 48 2.51 8.43 3.88
CA ILE A 48 1.20 8.16 4.49
C ILE A 48 0.42 7.10 3.73
N VAL A 49 0.50 7.09 2.39
CA VAL A 49 -0.15 6.05 1.57
C VAL A 49 0.52 4.70 1.76
N ASN A 50 1.86 4.66 1.88
CA ASN A 50 2.57 3.42 2.22
C ASN A 50 2.20 2.92 3.62
N ALA A 51 2.03 3.82 4.59
CA ALA A 51 1.57 3.46 5.93
C ALA A 51 0.18 2.80 5.89
N TRP A 52 -0.78 3.39 5.17
CA TRP A 52 -2.11 2.80 4.98
C TRP A 52 -2.06 1.46 4.26
N GLU A 53 -1.29 1.33 3.18
CA GLU A 53 -1.18 0.07 2.45
C GLU A 53 -0.66 -1.07 3.36
N LEU A 54 0.37 -0.80 4.16
CA LEU A 54 0.93 -1.76 5.13
C LEU A 54 -0.08 -2.11 6.24
N PHE A 55 -0.80 -1.12 6.76
CA PHE A 55 -1.84 -1.32 7.77
C PHE A 55 -2.97 -2.23 7.27
N LEU A 56 -3.50 -1.93 6.08
CA LEU A 56 -4.58 -2.70 5.47
C LEU A 56 -4.14 -4.16 5.22
N LYS A 57 -2.91 -4.37 4.74
CA LYS A 57 -2.34 -5.72 4.59
C LYS A 57 -2.21 -6.44 5.94
N SER A 58 -1.79 -5.75 6.99
CA SER A 58 -1.73 -6.31 8.35
C SER A 58 -3.11 -6.75 8.83
N LYS A 59 -4.13 -5.88 8.68
CA LYS A 59 -5.53 -6.19 9.04
C LYS A 59 -6.05 -7.41 8.28
N ILE A 60 -5.79 -7.49 6.97
CA ILE A 60 -6.15 -8.66 6.15
C ILE A 60 -5.48 -9.93 6.69
N LEU A 61 -4.17 -9.91 6.97
CA LEU A 61 -3.48 -11.07 7.52
C LEU A 61 -4.05 -11.48 8.88
N LYS A 62 -4.33 -10.51 9.76
CA LYS A 62 -4.88 -10.76 11.11
C LYS A 62 -6.21 -11.50 11.03
N ILE A 63 -7.11 -11.06 10.16
CA ILE A 63 -8.46 -11.65 10.00
C ILE A 63 -8.41 -13.02 9.32
N ASN A 64 -7.40 -13.24 8.48
CA ASN A 64 -7.23 -14.51 7.76
C ASN A 64 -6.24 -15.46 8.46
N ASN A 65 -6.05 -15.36 9.77
CA ASN A 65 -5.17 -16.24 10.55
C ASN A 65 -3.74 -16.35 9.98
N ASN A 66 -3.16 -15.20 9.60
CA ASN A 66 -1.81 -15.06 9.05
C ASN A 66 -1.56 -15.86 7.75
N LYS A 67 -2.61 -16.07 6.94
CA LYS A 67 -2.48 -16.71 5.62
C LYS A 67 -1.88 -15.75 4.60
N LEU A 68 -0.58 -15.91 4.30
CA LEU A 68 0.16 -15.02 3.38
C LEU A 68 -0.45 -14.89 1.99
N ASN A 69 -1.05 -15.97 1.47
CA ASN A 69 -1.68 -15.98 0.16
C ASN A 69 -2.83 -14.96 0.02
N THR A 70 -3.40 -14.45 1.12
CA THR A 70 -4.50 -13.47 1.06
C THR A 70 -4.04 -12.07 0.65
N ILE A 71 -2.74 -11.77 0.83
CA ILE A 71 -2.11 -10.50 0.46
C ILE A 71 -1.15 -10.61 -0.73
N LEU A 72 -0.95 -11.81 -1.30
CA LEU A 72 -0.14 -11.97 -2.52
C LEU A 72 -0.94 -11.50 -3.74
N ALA A 73 -0.25 -10.81 -4.66
CA ALA A 73 -0.81 -10.47 -5.95
C ALA A 73 -0.71 -11.67 -6.90
N TYR A 74 -1.79 -11.94 -7.63
CA TYR A 74 -1.86 -13.00 -8.62
C TYR A 74 -2.14 -12.42 -10.00
N GLU A 75 -1.59 -13.06 -11.02
CA GLU A 75 -1.86 -12.72 -12.41
C GLU A 75 -2.18 -13.97 -13.24
N HIS A 76 -2.86 -13.75 -14.36
CA HIS A 76 -3.14 -14.79 -15.34
C HIS A 76 -2.11 -14.68 -16.46
N PRO A 77 -1.11 -15.58 -16.53
CA PRO A 77 -0.05 -15.48 -17.51
C PRO A 77 -0.63 -15.62 -18.92
N LYS A 78 -0.07 -14.86 -19.86
CA LYS A 78 -0.39 -14.99 -21.28
C LYS A 78 0.25 -16.29 -21.81
N LYS A 79 -0.53 -17.06 -22.55
CA LYS A 79 -0.05 -18.22 -23.30
C LYS A 79 0.63 -17.77 -24.60
N LYS A 80 1.28 -18.72 -25.29
CA LYS A 80 1.90 -18.49 -26.61
C LYS A 80 0.91 -17.97 -27.66
N ASP A 81 -0.37 -18.32 -27.51
CA ASP A 81 -1.47 -17.89 -28.37
C ASP A 81 -2.02 -16.48 -28.04
N GLY A 82 -1.42 -15.77 -27.06
CA GLY A 82 -1.88 -14.46 -26.58
C GLY A 82 -3.08 -14.51 -25.63
N SER A 83 -3.77 -15.64 -25.50
CA SER A 83 -4.87 -15.84 -24.55
C SER A 83 -4.36 -15.92 -23.10
N ARG A 84 -5.22 -15.59 -22.13
CA ARG A 84 -4.89 -15.69 -20.70
C ARG A 84 -5.08 -17.13 -20.21
N SER A 85 -4.14 -17.62 -19.40
CA SER A 85 -4.28 -18.91 -18.72
C SER A 85 -5.40 -18.89 -17.68
N LYS A 86 -6.12 -20.01 -17.54
CA LYS A 86 -7.09 -20.21 -16.45
C LYS A 86 -6.39 -20.30 -15.08
N ALA A 87 -5.17 -20.81 -15.05
CA ALA A 87 -4.38 -20.90 -13.83
C ALA A 87 -3.82 -19.52 -13.46
N ARG A 88 -3.91 -19.17 -12.17
CA ARG A 88 -3.31 -17.96 -11.61
C ARG A 88 -1.92 -18.27 -11.06
N VAL A 89 -0.97 -17.39 -11.30
CA VAL A 89 0.40 -17.48 -10.76
C VAL A 89 0.68 -16.26 -9.88
N ILE A 90 1.60 -16.40 -8.93
CA ILE A 90 2.02 -15.27 -8.10
C ILE A 90 2.73 -14.27 -9.01
N LYS A 91 2.22 -13.03 -9.03
CA LYS A 91 2.83 -11.92 -9.75
C LYS A 91 4.20 -11.63 -9.13
N ARG A 92 5.22 -11.45 -9.97
CA ARG A 92 6.59 -11.17 -9.53
C ARG A 92 7.06 -9.81 -10.02
N ASN A 93 7.88 -9.14 -9.23
CA ASN A 93 8.49 -7.87 -9.62
C ASN A 93 9.69 -8.10 -10.56
N ARG A 94 10.31 -6.99 -11.01
CA ARG A 94 11.51 -7.00 -11.89
C ARG A 94 12.68 -7.84 -11.35
N SER A 95 12.77 -8.02 -10.03
CA SER A 95 13.81 -8.81 -9.35
C SER A 95 13.37 -10.26 -9.09
N GLY A 96 12.23 -10.68 -9.61
CA GLY A 96 11.67 -12.02 -9.42
C GLY A 96 11.06 -12.26 -8.04
N GLN A 97 10.90 -11.23 -7.20
CA GLN A 97 10.30 -11.38 -5.87
C GLN A 97 8.76 -11.37 -5.97
N PRO A 98 8.05 -12.14 -5.12
CA PRO A 98 6.59 -12.10 -5.03
C PRO A 98 6.07 -10.69 -4.76
N MET A 99 5.07 -10.26 -5.52
CA MET A 99 4.35 -9.02 -5.26
C MET A 99 3.19 -9.27 -4.29
N THR A 100 2.89 -8.25 -3.49
CA THR A 100 1.67 -8.19 -2.69
C THR A 100 0.61 -7.38 -3.41
N ILE A 101 -0.64 -7.53 -3.01
CA ILE A 101 -1.76 -6.69 -3.44
C ILE A 101 -1.44 -5.20 -3.21
N ASP A 102 -1.99 -4.34 -4.05
CA ASP A 102 -1.94 -2.88 -3.88
C ASP A 102 -3.00 -2.41 -2.85
N ILE A 103 -2.93 -1.12 -2.50
CA ILE A 103 -3.86 -0.47 -1.58
C ILE A 103 -5.32 -0.60 -2.02
N PHE A 104 -5.65 -0.45 -3.30
CA PHE A 104 -7.02 -0.57 -3.82
C PHE A 104 -7.57 -1.99 -3.66
N SER A 105 -6.76 -2.99 -3.99
CA SER A 105 -7.10 -4.40 -3.78
C SER A 105 -7.28 -4.71 -2.29
N ALA A 106 -6.50 -4.07 -1.41
CA ALA A 106 -6.63 -4.20 0.03
C ALA A 106 -7.92 -3.55 0.55
N LEU A 107 -8.24 -2.33 0.11
CA LEU A 107 -9.51 -1.64 0.41
C LEU A 107 -10.71 -2.49 -0.03
N LYS A 108 -10.68 -3.00 -1.26
CA LYS A 108 -11.74 -3.88 -1.79
C LYS A 108 -11.95 -5.13 -0.92
N LYS A 109 -10.88 -5.75 -0.42
CA LYS A 109 -10.96 -6.91 0.48
C LYS A 109 -11.52 -6.57 1.86
N LEU A 110 -11.44 -5.30 2.27
CA LEU A 110 -11.89 -4.80 3.57
C LEU A 110 -13.16 -3.93 3.47
N THR A 111 -13.82 -3.92 2.31
CA THR A 111 -15.01 -3.08 2.02
C THR A 111 -16.03 -3.08 3.15
N ASN A 112 -16.39 -4.25 3.67
CA ASN A 112 -17.41 -4.38 4.71
C ASN A 112 -16.90 -4.12 6.13
N GLN A 113 -15.61 -3.81 6.29
CA GLN A 113 -14.93 -3.63 7.58
C GLN A 113 -14.36 -2.22 7.76
N LEU A 114 -14.55 -1.35 6.77
CA LEU A 114 -14.08 0.02 6.76
C LEU A 114 -15.27 0.93 6.42
N PRO A 115 -15.47 2.02 7.18
CA PRO A 115 -16.41 3.06 6.80
C PRO A 115 -16.14 3.61 5.39
N ASN A 116 -17.19 3.97 4.64
CA ASN A 116 -17.03 4.49 3.27
C ASN A 116 -16.19 5.76 3.24
N ASN A 117 -16.44 6.70 4.16
CA ASN A 117 -15.65 7.93 4.28
C ASN A 117 -14.14 7.67 4.46
N LEU A 118 -13.76 6.65 5.22
CA LEU A 118 -12.35 6.29 5.37
C LEU A 118 -11.76 5.78 4.04
N ARG A 119 -12.53 5.01 3.27
CA ARG A 119 -12.09 4.51 1.97
C ARG A 119 -11.91 5.66 0.98
N ASP A 120 -12.90 6.55 0.89
CA ASP A 120 -12.88 7.71 0.01
C ASP A 120 -11.67 8.62 0.33
N ASN A 121 -11.38 8.84 1.62
CA ASN A 121 -10.21 9.60 2.03
C ASN A 121 -8.88 8.93 1.63
N ILE A 122 -8.76 7.60 1.78
CA ILE A 122 -7.55 6.87 1.38
C ILE A 122 -7.39 6.89 -0.15
N GLU A 123 -8.48 6.78 -0.90
CA GLU A 123 -8.47 6.88 -2.36
C GLU A 123 -8.03 8.29 -2.81
N ALA A 124 -8.55 9.35 -2.17
CA ALA A 124 -8.09 10.71 -2.42
C ALA A 124 -6.59 10.91 -2.10
N MET A 125 -6.07 10.34 -1.01
CA MET A 125 -4.62 10.38 -0.72
C MET A 125 -3.78 9.68 -1.79
N VAL A 126 -4.28 8.58 -2.35
CA VAL A 126 -3.63 7.86 -3.43
C VAL A 126 -3.56 8.74 -4.69
N GLU A 127 -4.64 9.42 -5.05
CA GLU A 127 -4.65 10.35 -6.19
C GLU A 127 -3.65 11.49 -6.01
N ILE A 128 -3.65 12.09 -4.82
CA ILE A 128 -2.70 13.14 -4.41
C ILE A 128 -1.26 12.64 -4.55
N ARG A 129 -0.96 11.43 -4.05
CA ARG A 129 0.36 10.80 -4.19
C ARG A 129 0.73 10.58 -5.67
N ASP A 130 -0.20 10.10 -6.48
CA ASP A 130 0.07 9.80 -7.89
C ASP A 130 0.36 11.10 -8.66
N ASN A 131 -0.34 12.19 -8.36
CA ASN A 131 -0.06 13.53 -8.89
C ASN A 131 1.32 14.06 -8.47
N ALA A 132 1.70 13.84 -7.20
CA ALA A 132 3.01 14.20 -6.66
C ALA A 132 4.17 13.42 -7.34
N ILE A 133 3.94 12.17 -7.73
CA ILE A 133 4.94 11.33 -8.40
C ILE A 133 5.05 11.68 -9.90
N HIS A 134 3.93 11.93 -10.56
CA HIS A 134 3.86 12.16 -12.01
C HIS A 134 4.00 13.63 -12.43
N PHE A 135 4.50 14.48 -11.53
CA PHE A 135 4.90 15.88 -11.79
C PHE A 135 3.77 16.78 -12.34
N ARG A 136 2.52 16.55 -11.90
CA ARG A 136 1.35 17.39 -12.24
C ARG A 136 0.72 18.04 -11.00
N ASN A 137 1.53 18.66 -10.15
CA ASN A 137 1.02 19.47 -9.05
C ASN A 137 0.70 20.89 -9.55
N GLU A 138 -0.42 21.05 -10.27
CA GLU A 138 -0.92 22.36 -10.71
C GLU A 138 -1.86 23.03 -9.69
N ASN A 139 -2.17 22.35 -8.58
CA ASN A 139 -3.12 22.84 -7.59
C ASN A 139 -2.45 23.64 -6.46
N ALA A 140 -2.70 24.96 -6.43
CA ALA A 140 -2.25 25.86 -5.36
C ALA A 140 -2.71 25.46 -3.94
N ASN A 141 -3.74 24.61 -3.82
CA ASN A 141 -4.31 24.14 -2.55
C ASN A 141 -3.88 22.72 -2.14
N PHE A 142 -2.83 22.15 -2.74
CA PHE A 142 -2.36 20.79 -2.47
C PHE A 142 -2.15 20.51 -0.98
N ALA A 143 -1.47 21.42 -0.26
CA ALA A 143 -1.18 21.26 1.16
C ALA A 143 -2.44 21.17 2.04
N ALA A 144 -3.47 21.96 1.74
CA ALA A 144 -4.72 21.98 2.48
C ALA A 144 -5.53 20.67 2.29
N LEU A 145 -5.57 20.15 1.05
CA LEU A 145 -6.23 18.88 0.74
C LEU A 145 -5.55 17.71 1.47
N VAL A 146 -4.22 17.66 1.41
CA VAL A 146 -3.41 16.66 2.11
C VAL A 146 -3.73 16.65 3.60
N GLN A 147 -3.75 17.83 4.23
CA GLN A 147 -4.02 17.96 5.66
C GLN A 147 -5.42 17.46 6.04
N GLY A 148 -6.45 17.88 5.29
CA GLY A 148 -7.84 17.52 5.56
C GLY A 148 -8.10 16.01 5.52
N TYR A 149 -7.70 15.35 4.43
CA TYR A 149 -7.89 13.90 4.30
C TYR A 149 -7.07 13.11 5.33
N CYS A 150 -5.85 13.55 5.63
CA CYS A 150 -4.97 12.85 6.57
C CYS A 150 -5.47 12.93 8.00
N GLN A 151 -5.88 14.10 8.48
CA GLN A 151 -6.42 14.24 9.82
C GLN A 151 -7.70 13.43 10.03
N ALA A 152 -8.59 13.38 9.02
CA ALA A 152 -9.82 12.60 9.09
C ALA A 152 -9.54 11.08 9.16
N SER A 153 -8.54 10.61 8.42
CA SER A 153 -8.24 9.18 8.33
C SER A 153 -7.44 8.67 9.53
N VAL A 154 -6.43 9.42 9.99
CA VAL A 154 -5.56 9.02 11.11
C VAL A 154 -6.35 8.82 12.42
N LYS A 155 -7.39 9.62 12.67
CA LYS A 155 -8.28 9.41 13.84
C LYS A 155 -9.00 8.06 13.84
N THR A 156 -9.08 7.38 12.70
CA THR A 156 -9.82 6.12 12.52
C THR A 156 -8.89 4.90 12.55
N MET A 157 -7.57 5.13 12.63
CA MET A 157 -6.53 4.09 12.64
C MET A 157 -6.35 3.51 14.04
#